data_AF-A0A1E4RWT3-F1
#
_entry.id   AF-A0A1E4RWT3-F1
#
_cell.length_a   1.000
_cell.length_b   1.000
_cell.length_c   1.000
_cell.angle_alpha   90.00
_cell.angle_beta   90.00
_cell.angle_gamma   90.00
#
_symmetry.space_group_name_H-M   'P 1'
#
loop_
_entity.id
_entity.type
_entity.pdbx_description
1 polymer ?
#
loop_
_entity_poly.entity_id
_entity_poly.type
_entity_poly.pdbx_seq_one_letter_code
_entity_poly.pdbx_strand_id
1 'polypeptide(L)'
;MVPVQKNTRIRKACDSCNIKRTKCNGQQPCLHCSHMKLECTYLRKERKRGRASDKYPKKIRKRKPKELENGLNKADPLQPPISIQEFSPLNGKRIRSLSKRDLLSPVMLEIDKFGLPVEVAEDLLDFYFGDVLFPPTNVFSILRPSMVLTGRRKLSSTLLLAILLTSMLHIDHPYFGETRRVLISQKLYGEIEKRLSCDPAKFEYDDLLATLHIGYLMPWITYPLDILRWWPVGCKAMKHLILVTHGVDEEQKEEQRRTWLSVYLWDRLISFSFNEKPMMEDEEFTDIIIPCDEVFWMMSDLTPRPAETDPMRPTFQNYHGFSPGIYGLFLPLAKILGLIFNYKRDSNNKDVLERVNELLKLHNSHIQSAEKFARGKTGIPDSHIERFRRDLLYAKFISLSIEFMKQFIVDHGGNSYTIICNFDSDIHHHEYRILVHAVEVLEQLIKMDPEMRWYPYTLSIFLFAIGYAVFLILNNMEKEDATNTKKINKLKYLVKVLVRTMEIVLIPFPAVFLKTLRNILNRGKKH
;
A
#
# COMPACT_ATOMS: atom_id res chain seq x y z
N MET A 1 -19.03 35.92 -19.80
CA MET A 1 -19.06 35.79 -18.33
C MET A 1 -20.49 35.45 -17.91
N VAL A 2 -20.70 34.31 -17.27
CA VAL A 2 -21.98 33.88 -16.67
C VAL A 2 -21.73 33.71 -15.16
N PRO A 3 -22.57 34.24 -14.26
CA PRO A 3 -22.28 34.21 -12.83
C PRO A 3 -22.49 32.81 -12.23
N VAL A 4 -21.49 32.33 -11.51
CA VAL A 4 -21.48 31.06 -10.76
C VAL A 4 -22.30 31.23 -9.48
N GLN A 5 -23.39 30.49 -9.33
CA GLN A 5 -24.24 30.50 -8.12
C GLN A 5 -23.61 29.70 -6.97
N LYS A 6 -23.50 30.31 -5.78
CA LYS A 6 -23.02 29.70 -4.53
C LYS A 6 -23.95 28.56 -4.06
N ASN A 7 -23.37 27.37 -3.80
CA ASN A 7 -24.07 26.22 -3.21
C ASN A 7 -24.49 26.52 -1.76
N THR A 8 -25.76 26.87 -1.56
CA THR A 8 -26.38 26.96 -0.22
C THR A 8 -26.92 25.59 0.19
N ARG A 9 -26.64 25.16 1.42
CA ARG A 9 -27.10 23.88 1.97
C ARG A 9 -28.63 23.87 2.07
N ILE A 10 -29.29 23.03 1.28
CA ILE A 10 -30.75 22.92 1.29
C ILE A 10 -31.28 22.29 2.58
N ARG A 11 -32.40 22.81 3.10
CA ARG A 11 -33.02 22.32 4.34
C ARG A 11 -33.78 20.99 4.15
N LYS A 12 -34.32 20.74 2.95
CA LYS A 12 -35.15 19.57 2.62
C LYS A 12 -35.01 19.21 1.14
N ALA A 13 -34.83 17.92 0.82
CA ALA A 13 -34.88 17.40 -0.55
C ALA A 13 -36.34 17.22 -1.03
N CYS A 14 -36.58 17.26 -2.35
CA CYS A 14 -37.90 16.92 -2.90
C CYS A 14 -38.24 15.45 -2.66
N ASP A 15 -39.52 15.09 -2.79
CA ASP A 15 -40.01 13.75 -2.48
C ASP A 15 -39.34 12.68 -3.37
N SER A 16 -39.25 12.92 -4.67
CA SER A 16 -38.61 12.03 -5.65
C SER A 16 -37.13 11.79 -5.37
N CYS A 17 -36.33 12.85 -5.14
CA CYS A 17 -34.91 12.70 -4.81
C CYS A 17 -34.72 12.04 -3.44
N ASN A 18 -35.58 12.31 -2.47
CA ASN A 18 -35.48 11.67 -1.16
C ASN A 18 -35.83 10.16 -1.22
N ILE A 19 -36.83 9.76 -2.00
CA ILE A 19 -37.19 8.33 -2.17
C ILE A 19 -36.03 7.60 -2.85
N LYS A 20 -35.47 8.18 -3.91
CA LYS A 20 -34.35 7.60 -4.68
C LYS A 20 -32.99 7.76 -4.00
N ARG A 21 -32.92 8.46 -2.86
CA ARG A 21 -31.68 8.82 -2.14
C ARG A 21 -30.63 9.51 -3.05
N THR A 22 -31.09 10.32 -4.01
CA THR A 22 -30.23 11.10 -4.93
C THR A 22 -30.08 12.55 -4.46
N LYS A 23 -29.02 13.24 -4.93
CA LYS A 23 -28.75 14.63 -4.54
C LYS A 23 -29.81 15.57 -5.12
N CYS A 24 -30.45 16.34 -4.25
CA CYS A 24 -31.42 17.38 -4.63
C CYS A 24 -30.74 18.75 -4.53
N ASN A 25 -30.92 19.62 -5.53
CA ASN A 25 -30.41 21.00 -5.48
C ASN A 25 -31.41 22.00 -4.88
N GLY A 26 -32.65 21.58 -4.60
CA GLY A 26 -33.65 22.39 -3.89
C GLY A 26 -34.42 23.40 -4.73
N GLN A 27 -34.16 23.49 -6.04
CA GLN A 27 -34.94 24.29 -6.98
C GLN A 27 -36.30 23.61 -7.29
N GLN A 28 -37.25 24.34 -7.89
CA GLN A 28 -38.58 23.81 -8.24
C GLN A 28 -38.92 24.08 -9.73
N PRO A 29 -38.92 23.05 -10.60
CA PRO A 29 -38.49 21.68 -10.34
C PRO A 29 -36.98 21.59 -10.08
N CYS A 30 -36.54 20.60 -9.28
CA CYS A 30 -35.12 20.42 -8.99
C CYS A 30 -34.38 19.92 -10.23
N LEU A 31 -33.07 20.20 -10.37
CA LEU A 31 -32.31 19.90 -11.59
C LEU A 31 -32.37 18.42 -11.97
N HIS A 32 -32.29 17.53 -10.97
CA HIS A 32 -32.41 16.09 -11.18
C HIS A 32 -33.79 15.68 -11.69
N CYS A 33 -34.87 16.22 -11.10
CA CYS A 33 -36.23 15.93 -11.55
C CYS A 33 -36.52 16.52 -12.94
N SER A 34 -35.97 17.69 -13.26
CA SER A 34 -36.10 18.32 -14.57
C SER A 34 -35.44 17.47 -15.67
N HIS A 35 -34.18 17.05 -15.46
CA HIS A 35 -33.45 16.22 -16.44
C HIS A 35 -34.06 14.83 -16.61
N MET A 36 -34.48 14.20 -15.51
CA MET A 36 -35.05 12.85 -15.54
C MET A 36 -36.55 12.84 -15.87
N LYS A 37 -37.15 14.01 -16.15
CA LYS A 37 -38.60 14.21 -16.38
C LYS A 37 -39.47 13.54 -15.30
N LEU A 38 -39.06 13.70 -14.04
CA LEU A 38 -39.77 13.17 -12.88
C LEU A 38 -40.60 14.27 -12.20
N GLU A 39 -41.72 13.87 -11.61
CA GLU A 39 -42.54 14.78 -10.81
C GLU A 39 -41.76 15.25 -9.57
N CYS A 40 -41.68 16.57 -9.37
CA CYS A 40 -40.91 17.19 -8.30
C CYS A 40 -41.82 17.84 -7.25
N THR A 41 -42.22 17.08 -6.24
CA THR A 41 -43.11 17.55 -5.16
C THR A 41 -42.38 17.70 -3.83
N TYR A 42 -42.96 18.50 -2.91
CA TYR A 42 -42.48 18.71 -1.54
C TYR A 42 -43.58 18.46 -0.49
N LEU A 43 -44.54 17.60 -0.81
CA LEU A 43 -45.80 17.41 -0.10
C LEU A 43 -45.66 16.58 1.18
N ARG A 44 -44.49 15.98 1.43
CA ARG A 44 -44.25 15.20 2.65
C ARG A 44 -44.40 16.03 3.92
N LYS A 45 -45.39 15.69 4.75
CA LYS A 45 -45.55 16.19 6.12
C LYS A 45 -44.34 15.80 6.99
N GLU A 46 -43.78 16.76 7.72
CA GLU A 46 -42.69 16.52 8.67
C GLU A 46 -43.19 15.68 9.85
N ARG A 47 -42.57 14.52 10.09
CA ARG A 47 -42.77 13.76 11.32
C ARG A 47 -41.98 14.45 12.45
N LYS A 48 -42.66 14.88 13.52
CA LYS A 48 -42.00 15.42 14.72
C LYS A 48 -41.07 14.34 15.30
N ARG A 49 -39.78 14.65 15.46
CA ARG A 49 -38.82 13.79 16.19
C ARG A 49 -39.26 13.71 17.65
N GLY A 50 -39.30 12.51 18.22
CA GLY A 50 -39.65 12.30 19.63
C GLY A 50 -38.69 13.02 20.59
N ARG A 51 -39.16 13.33 21.80
CA ARG A 51 -38.36 13.98 22.85
C ARG A 51 -37.16 13.09 23.23
N ALA A 52 -35.97 13.69 23.29
CA ALA A 52 -34.77 13.03 23.81
C ALA A 52 -34.96 12.71 25.30
N SER A 53 -34.54 11.53 25.75
CA SER A 53 -34.74 11.07 27.14
C SER A 53 -33.88 11.89 28.13
N ASP A 54 -34.43 12.23 29.29
CA ASP A 54 -33.83 13.06 30.35
C ASP A 54 -32.68 12.40 31.15
N LYS A 55 -32.10 11.30 30.67
CA LYS A 55 -31.19 10.47 31.47
C LYS A 55 -29.70 10.89 31.50
N TYR A 56 -29.33 12.10 31.07
CA TYR A 56 -27.95 12.58 31.15
C TYR A 56 -27.83 14.06 31.55
N PRO A 57 -27.10 14.39 32.63
CA PRO A 57 -26.95 15.77 33.10
C PRO A 57 -26.06 16.60 32.15
N LYS A 58 -26.61 17.70 31.64
CA LYS A 58 -25.88 18.77 30.95
C LYS A 58 -25.21 19.68 31.98
N LYS A 59 -23.87 19.63 32.09
CA LYS A 59 -22.98 20.75 32.47
C LYS A 59 -21.53 20.25 32.59
N ILE A 60 -20.68 20.58 31.62
CA ILE A 60 -19.22 20.52 31.80
C ILE A 60 -18.75 21.96 32.04
N ARG A 61 -18.29 22.22 33.28
CA ARG A 61 -17.63 23.47 33.68
C ARG A 61 -16.25 23.53 33.02
N LYS A 62 -15.94 24.66 32.36
CA LYS A 62 -14.59 24.99 31.88
C LYS A 62 -13.65 25.18 33.08
N ARG A 63 -12.50 24.48 33.12
CA ARG A 63 -11.36 24.83 33.98
C ARG A 63 -10.13 25.06 33.11
N LYS A 64 -9.42 26.17 33.38
CA LYS A 64 -8.12 26.52 32.78
C LYS A 64 -7.00 25.67 33.41
N PRO A 65 -5.93 25.30 32.69
CA PRO A 65 -4.76 24.66 33.27
C PRO A 65 -3.82 25.72 33.91
N LYS A 66 -3.23 25.38 35.05
CA LYS A 66 -2.02 26.02 35.60
C LYS A 66 -0.83 25.14 35.25
N GLU A 67 0.24 25.76 34.77
CA GLU A 67 1.57 25.18 34.54
C GLU A 67 2.29 24.95 35.88
N LEU A 68 3.03 23.84 35.96
CA LEU A 68 4.27 23.75 36.74
C LEU A 68 5.15 22.64 36.14
N GLU A 69 6.32 23.04 35.68
CA GLU A 69 7.40 22.19 35.18
C GLU A 69 8.07 21.41 36.33
N ASN A 70 8.61 20.22 36.04
CA ASN A 70 10.03 19.91 36.29
C ASN A 70 10.44 18.53 35.74
N GLY A 71 11.41 18.55 34.83
CA GLY A 71 12.63 17.75 34.89
C GLY A 71 12.52 16.24 34.71
N LEU A 72 12.48 15.79 33.45
CA LEU A 72 13.18 14.62 32.90
C LEU A 72 12.91 14.63 31.39
N ASN A 73 13.97 14.76 30.58
CA ASN A 73 13.93 14.88 29.12
C ASN A 73 13.01 13.82 28.49
N LYS A 74 11.79 14.22 28.15
CA LYS A 74 10.85 13.48 27.31
C LYS A 74 10.95 14.08 25.92
N ALA A 75 11.46 13.31 24.96
CA ALA A 75 11.10 13.54 23.57
C ALA A 75 9.57 13.50 23.48
N ASP A 76 8.99 14.56 22.91
CA ASP A 76 7.56 14.76 22.78
C ASP A 76 6.92 13.58 22.00
N PRO A 77 5.77 13.02 22.43
CA PRO A 77 5.08 11.99 21.67
C PRO A 77 4.48 12.59 20.38
N LEU A 78 5.28 12.55 19.32
CA LEU A 78 4.92 12.36 17.92
C LEU A 78 3.50 12.75 17.53
N GLN A 79 3.34 14.00 17.11
CA GLN A 79 2.35 14.30 16.08
C GLN A 79 2.83 13.63 14.78
N PRO A 80 2.03 12.79 14.10
CA PRO A 80 2.37 12.43 12.73
C PRO A 80 2.50 13.73 11.94
N PRO A 81 3.54 13.91 11.11
CA PRO A 81 3.64 15.06 10.24
C PRO A 81 2.54 14.93 9.19
N ILE A 82 1.34 15.36 9.55
CA ILE A 82 0.26 15.58 8.60
C ILE A 82 0.61 16.92 7.95
N SER A 83 1.59 16.90 7.04
CA SER A 83 1.74 17.98 6.07
C SER A 83 0.64 17.80 5.01
N ILE A 84 -0.63 17.94 5.43
CA ILE A 84 -1.71 18.23 4.48
C ILE A 84 -1.58 19.71 4.18
N GLN A 85 -0.60 20.02 3.33
CA GLN A 85 -0.65 21.26 2.57
C GLN A 85 -1.76 21.10 1.55
N GLU A 86 -2.65 22.09 1.47
CA GLU A 86 -3.61 22.18 0.38
C GLU A 86 -2.82 22.29 -0.94
N PHE A 87 -2.71 21.18 -1.67
CA PHE A 87 -2.28 21.25 -3.05
C PHE A 87 -3.46 21.79 -3.86
N SER A 88 -3.41 23.10 -4.12
CA SER A 88 -4.35 23.73 -5.05
C SER A 88 -4.22 23.04 -6.40
N PRO A 89 -5.33 22.62 -7.05
CA PRO A 89 -5.27 22.19 -8.44
C PRO A 89 -4.72 23.33 -9.28
N LEU A 90 -3.65 23.04 -10.04
CA LEU A 90 -3.16 23.78 -11.20
C LEU A 90 -3.57 25.26 -11.28
N ASN A 91 -2.78 26.14 -10.64
CA ASN A 91 -2.71 27.53 -11.11
C ASN A 91 -1.87 27.57 -12.41
N GLY A 92 -2.48 27.13 -13.50
CA GLY A 92 -2.41 27.76 -14.82
C GLY A 92 -1.07 28.04 -15.50
N LYS A 93 0.09 27.59 -15.01
CA LYS A 93 1.29 27.56 -15.85
C LYS A 93 1.23 26.31 -16.71
N ARG A 94 0.87 26.47 -18.00
CA ARG A 94 1.05 25.43 -19.03
C ARG A 94 2.53 25.09 -19.13
N ILE A 95 3.00 24.16 -18.31
CA ILE A 95 4.24 23.44 -18.59
C ILE A 95 3.94 22.62 -19.85
N ARG A 96 4.78 22.73 -20.88
CA ARG A 96 4.61 21.93 -22.11
C ARG A 96 4.82 20.47 -21.73
N SER A 97 3.74 19.69 -21.70
CA SER A 97 3.82 18.24 -21.61
C SER A 97 4.44 17.69 -22.90
N LEU A 98 5.34 16.72 -22.77
CA LEU A 98 5.83 15.96 -23.91
C LEU A 98 4.65 15.20 -24.53
N SER A 99 4.65 14.97 -25.85
CA SER A 99 3.62 14.11 -26.42
C SER A 99 3.86 12.66 -25.95
N LYS A 100 2.79 11.91 -25.73
CA LYS A 100 2.90 10.49 -25.33
C LYS A 100 3.66 9.67 -26.38
N ARG A 101 3.53 10.04 -27.67
CA ARG A 101 4.29 9.44 -28.77
C ARG A 101 5.79 9.69 -28.65
N ASP A 102 6.20 10.88 -28.22
CA ASP A 102 7.61 11.17 -27.99
C ASP A 102 8.17 10.33 -26.83
N LEU A 103 7.39 10.13 -25.76
CA LEU A 103 7.76 9.24 -24.66
C LEU A 103 7.89 7.80 -25.14
N LEU A 104 7.01 7.33 -26.03
CA LEU A 104 7.02 5.97 -26.59
C LEU A 104 8.08 5.77 -27.68
N SER A 105 8.65 6.84 -28.24
CA SER A 105 9.62 6.77 -29.34
C SER A 105 10.75 5.75 -29.14
N PRO A 106 11.33 5.54 -27.93
CA PRO A 106 12.44 4.59 -27.74
C PRO A 106 12.05 3.12 -27.82
N VAL A 107 10.75 2.79 -27.89
CA VAL A 107 10.22 1.41 -27.88
C VAL A 107 9.19 1.15 -28.98
N MET A 108 9.06 2.09 -29.94
CA MET A 108 8.04 2.04 -30.98
C MET A 108 8.15 0.81 -31.89
N LEU A 109 9.37 0.39 -32.20
CA LEU A 109 9.62 -0.78 -33.04
C LEU A 109 9.21 -2.08 -32.34
N GLU A 110 9.46 -2.17 -31.05
CA GLU A 110 9.12 -3.31 -30.21
C GLU A 110 7.60 -3.41 -30.04
N ILE A 111 6.95 -2.30 -29.74
CA ILE A 111 5.49 -2.19 -29.59
C ILE A 111 4.79 -2.65 -30.88
N ASP A 112 5.22 -2.16 -32.03
CA ASP A 112 4.68 -2.56 -33.34
C ASP A 112 4.91 -4.05 -33.61
N LYS A 113 6.15 -4.53 -33.43
CA LYS A 113 6.52 -5.96 -33.58
C LYS A 113 5.70 -6.89 -32.67
N PHE A 114 5.33 -6.44 -31.48
CA PHE A 114 4.55 -7.24 -30.54
C PHE A 114 3.05 -7.24 -30.85
N GLY A 115 2.60 -6.35 -31.76
CA GLY A 115 1.21 -6.14 -32.09
C GLY A 115 0.49 -5.39 -30.99
N LEU A 116 1.14 -4.40 -30.36
CA LEU A 116 0.50 -3.49 -29.41
C LEU A 116 0.24 -2.16 -30.14
N PRO A 117 -1.02 -1.76 -30.39
CA PRO A 117 -1.31 -0.48 -31.04
C PRO A 117 -0.78 0.68 -30.21
N VAL A 118 -0.31 1.73 -30.87
CA VAL A 118 0.27 2.91 -30.22
C VAL A 118 -0.74 3.56 -29.29
N GLU A 119 -2.00 3.65 -29.70
CA GLU A 119 -3.10 4.20 -28.91
C GLU A 119 -3.28 3.42 -27.60
N VAL A 120 -3.16 2.10 -27.65
CA VAL A 120 -3.24 1.26 -26.45
C VAL A 120 -2.00 1.48 -25.57
N ALA A 121 -0.80 1.61 -26.16
CA ALA A 121 0.40 1.92 -25.39
C ALA A 121 0.33 3.32 -24.73
N GLU A 122 -0.29 4.28 -25.39
CA GLU A 122 -0.58 5.60 -24.82
C GLU A 122 -1.56 5.49 -23.63
N ASP A 123 -2.59 4.65 -23.73
CA ASP A 123 -3.53 4.37 -22.63
C ASP A 123 -2.84 3.66 -21.45
N LEU A 124 -1.86 2.80 -21.73
CA LEU A 124 -1.03 2.16 -20.68
C LEU A 124 -0.16 3.17 -19.93
N LEU A 125 0.38 4.19 -20.62
CA LEU A 125 1.10 5.29 -19.97
C LEU A 125 0.16 6.16 -19.15
N ASP A 126 -1.03 6.47 -19.66
CA ASP A 126 -2.05 7.20 -18.92
C ASP A 126 -2.51 6.41 -17.70
N PHE A 127 -2.60 5.09 -17.79
CA PHE A 127 -2.90 4.25 -16.64
C PHE A 127 -1.78 4.27 -15.60
N TYR A 128 -0.51 4.30 -16.03
CA TYR A 128 0.64 4.35 -15.13
C TYR A 128 0.77 5.69 -14.40
N PHE A 129 0.67 6.80 -15.14
CA PHE A 129 0.90 8.16 -14.66
C PHE A 129 -0.38 8.94 -14.35
N GLY A 130 -1.56 8.34 -14.52
CA GLY A 130 -2.85 9.03 -14.49
C GLY A 130 -3.30 9.53 -13.12
N ASP A 131 -4.38 10.31 -13.16
CA ASP A 131 -4.96 11.02 -12.01
C ASP A 131 -5.65 10.13 -10.97
N VAL A 132 -5.82 8.83 -11.28
CA VAL A 132 -6.21 7.87 -10.25
C VAL A 132 -5.00 7.76 -9.33
N LEU A 133 -5.02 8.53 -8.24
CA LEU A 133 -4.05 8.47 -7.14
C LEU A 133 -3.56 7.01 -7.02
N PHE A 134 -2.27 6.70 -7.18
CA PHE A 134 -1.71 5.34 -6.97
C PHE A 134 -2.42 4.20 -7.74
N PRO A 135 -2.28 4.12 -9.07
CA PRO A 135 -2.63 2.87 -9.73
C PRO A 135 -1.80 1.73 -9.10
N PRO A 136 -2.30 0.48 -9.04
CA PRO A 136 -1.57 -0.70 -8.53
C PRO A 136 -0.15 -0.88 -9.09
N THR A 137 0.10 -0.20 -10.20
CA THR A 137 1.29 -0.22 -11.03
C THR A 137 2.34 0.80 -10.61
N ASN A 138 2.02 1.74 -9.72
CA ASN A 138 2.98 2.73 -9.25
C ASN A 138 3.93 2.08 -8.22
N VAL A 139 4.92 1.35 -8.75
CA VAL A 139 5.86 0.56 -7.97
C VAL A 139 6.62 1.46 -6.99
N PHE A 140 6.21 1.37 -5.72
CA PHE A 140 6.73 2.15 -4.60
C PHE A 140 6.75 3.69 -4.81
N SER A 141 5.93 4.24 -5.71
CA SER A 141 5.91 5.70 -5.97
C SER A 141 7.30 6.28 -6.27
N ILE A 142 8.15 5.56 -7.01
CA ILE A 142 9.52 5.98 -7.32
C ILE A 142 9.51 7.12 -8.34
N LEU A 143 8.93 6.87 -9.53
CA LEU A 143 8.93 7.82 -10.63
C LEU A 143 7.93 8.96 -10.40
N ARG A 144 8.38 10.20 -10.59
CA ARG A 144 7.52 11.39 -10.50
C ARG A 144 6.79 11.66 -11.83
N PRO A 145 5.45 11.64 -11.89
CA PRO A 145 4.72 11.88 -13.13
C PRO A 145 5.10 13.21 -13.79
N SER A 146 5.15 14.29 -13.01
CA SER A 146 5.45 15.64 -13.51
C SER A 146 6.88 15.81 -14.04
N MET A 147 7.82 14.89 -13.76
CA MET A 147 9.15 14.92 -14.38
C MET A 147 9.17 14.15 -15.70
N VAL A 148 8.55 12.98 -15.71
CA VAL A 148 8.50 12.10 -16.88
C VAL A 148 7.64 12.72 -17.96
N LEU A 149 6.42 13.13 -17.63
CA LEU A 149 5.46 13.70 -18.58
C LEU A 149 5.91 15.05 -19.17
N THR A 150 6.82 15.76 -18.51
CA THR A 150 7.44 16.99 -19.05
C THR A 150 8.77 16.74 -19.75
N GLY A 151 9.23 15.48 -19.83
CA GLY A 151 10.50 15.09 -20.45
C GLY A 151 11.77 15.48 -19.66
N ARG A 152 11.63 15.96 -18.42
CA ARG A 152 12.77 16.29 -17.54
C ARG A 152 13.49 15.03 -17.07
N ARG A 153 12.74 13.94 -16.89
CA ARG A 153 13.24 12.60 -16.64
C ARG A 153 13.05 11.73 -17.89
N LYS A 154 14.13 11.51 -18.65
CA LYS A 154 14.14 10.59 -19.79
C LYS A 154 14.15 9.15 -19.29
N LEU A 155 13.35 8.27 -19.86
CA LEU A 155 13.33 6.85 -19.49
C LEU A 155 14.13 6.02 -20.50
N SER A 156 14.87 5.03 -20.03
CA SER A 156 15.48 4.02 -20.91
C SER A 156 14.40 3.17 -21.58
N SER A 157 14.73 2.58 -22.73
CA SER A 157 13.81 1.66 -23.40
C SER A 157 13.45 0.46 -22.52
N THR A 158 14.37 -0.03 -21.69
CA THR A 158 14.12 -1.15 -20.75
C THR A 158 13.10 -0.77 -19.69
N LEU A 159 13.26 0.39 -19.05
CA LEU A 159 12.32 0.87 -18.03
C LEU A 159 10.94 1.18 -18.62
N LEU A 160 10.91 1.75 -19.82
CA LEU A 160 9.65 2.04 -20.51
C LEU A 160 8.88 0.76 -20.86
N LEU A 161 9.55 -0.29 -21.34
CA LEU A 161 8.92 -1.60 -21.54
C LEU A 161 8.41 -2.18 -20.21
N ALA A 162 9.16 -2.03 -19.11
CA ALA A 162 8.74 -2.49 -17.79
C ALA A 162 7.50 -1.74 -17.28
N ILE A 163 7.40 -0.44 -17.52
CA ILE A 163 6.21 0.38 -17.23
C ILE A 163 5.00 -0.10 -18.04
N LEU A 164 5.16 -0.31 -19.35
CA LEU A 164 4.07 -0.79 -20.20
C LEU A 164 3.59 -2.18 -19.80
N LEU A 165 4.53 -3.08 -19.50
CA LEU A 165 4.22 -4.41 -18.99
C LEU A 165 3.43 -4.32 -17.68
N THR A 166 3.92 -3.53 -16.73
CA THR A 166 3.29 -3.27 -15.43
C THR A 166 1.87 -2.75 -15.61
N SER A 167 1.66 -1.71 -16.42
CA SER A 167 0.33 -1.19 -16.76
C SER A 167 -0.60 -2.23 -17.34
N MET A 168 -0.11 -2.99 -18.30
CA MET A 168 -0.92 -3.96 -19.05
C MET A 168 -1.45 -5.09 -18.16
N LEU A 169 -0.74 -5.45 -17.09
CA LEU A 169 -1.20 -6.50 -16.18
C LEU A 169 -2.43 -6.08 -15.38
N HIS A 170 -2.56 -4.79 -15.08
CA HIS A 170 -3.55 -4.28 -14.13
C HIS A 170 -4.68 -3.48 -14.80
N ILE A 171 -4.45 -2.91 -15.97
CA ILE A 171 -5.50 -2.15 -16.68
C ILE A 171 -6.64 -3.08 -17.10
N ASP A 172 -7.87 -2.65 -16.93
CA ASP A 172 -9.03 -3.27 -17.58
C ASP A 172 -9.31 -2.53 -18.89
N HIS A 173 -8.79 -3.06 -20.00
CA HIS A 173 -8.86 -2.42 -21.30
C HIS A 173 -9.38 -3.41 -22.36
N PRO A 174 -10.38 -3.04 -23.18
CA PRO A 174 -11.03 -3.95 -24.15
C PRO A 174 -10.09 -4.61 -25.15
N TYR A 175 -8.94 -3.98 -25.42
CA TYR A 175 -7.91 -4.58 -26.25
C TYR A 175 -7.33 -5.85 -25.64
N PHE A 176 -7.18 -5.92 -24.32
CA PHE A 176 -6.54 -7.05 -23.64
C PHE A 176 -7.58 -8.08 -23.20
N GLY A 177 -7.96 -8.98 -24.12
CA GLY A 177 -8.54 -10.28 -23.72
C GLY A 177 -7.47 -11.17 -23.05
N GLU A 178 -7.90 -12.23 -22.34
CA GLU A 178 -6.99 -13.11 -21.56
C GLU A 178 -5.81 -13.62 -22.38
N THR A 179 -6.06 -14.21 -23.56
CA THR A 179 -5.01 -14.77 -24.43
C THR A 179 -4.05 -13.70 -24.93
N ARG A 180 -4.56 -12.53 -25.30
CA ARG A 180 -3.73 -11.44 -25.84
C ARG A 180 -2.83 -10.83 -24.76
N ARG A 181 -3.37 -10.64 -23.55
CA ARG A 181 -2.61 -10.13 -22.41
C ARG A 181 -1.42 -11.02 -22.11
N VAL A 182 -1.61 -12.33 -22.05
CA VAL A 182 -0.53 -13.31 -21.81
C VAL A 182 0.51 -13.29 -22.93
N LEU A 183 0.08 -13.26 -24.20
CA LEU A 183 1.01 -13.26 -25.33
C LEU A 183 1.88 -11.99 -25.35
N ILE A 184 1.27 -10.82 -25.16
CA ILE A 184 2.00 -9.54 -25.18
C ILE A 184 2.88 -9.41 -23.93
N SER A 185 2.43 -9.87 -22.74
CA SER A 185 3.25 -9.83 -21.52
C SER A 185 4.52 -10.66 -21.67
N GLN A 186 4.41 -11.86 -22.24
CA GLN A 186 5.56 -12.72 -22.50
C GLN A 186 6.54 -12.09 -23.49
N LYS A 187 6.06 -11.43 -24.55
CA LYS A 187 6.92 -10.74 -25.52
C LYS A 187 7.63 -9.55 -24.89
N LEU A 188 6.91 -8.70 -24.14
CA LEU A 188 7.48 -7.56 -23.42
C LEU A 188 8.52 -8.02 -22.38
N TYR A 189 8.16 -9.02 -21.56
CA TYR A 189 9.06 -9.57 -20.55
C TYR A 189 10.32 -10.17 -21.18
N GLY A 190 10.17 -10.98 -22.23
CA GLY A 190 11.31 -11.59 -22.92
C GLY A 190 12.22 -10.56 -23.60
N GLU A 191 11.72 -9.38 -23.96
CA GLU A 191 12.54 -8.28 -24.47
C GLU A 191 13.27 -7.53 -23.34
N ILE A 192 12.61 -7.31 -22.21
CA ILE A 192 13.24 -6.75 -20.99
C ILE A 192 14.37 -7.67 -20.52
N GLU A 193 14.12 -8.97 -20.45
CA GLU A 193 15.10 -9.97 -20.03
C GLU A 193 16.34 -9.99 -20.92
N LYS A 194 16.19 -9.81 -22.24
CA LYS A 194 17.34 -9.75 -23.16
C LYS A 194 18.21 -8.51 -22.97
N ARG A 195 17.62 -7.41 -22.50
CA ARG A 195 18.31 -6.13 -22.27
C ARG A 195 19.00 -6.11 -20.93
N LEU A 196 18.39 -6.71 -19.91
CA LEU A 196 18.93 -6.76 -18.57
C LEU A 196 20.10 -7.75 -18.49
N SER A 197 21.24 -7.25 -18.02
CA SER A 197 22.41 -8.08 -17.69
C SER A 197 22.10 -9.05 -16.53
N CYS A 198 22.73 -10.21 -16.49
CA CYS A 198 22.76 -11.03 -15.26
C CYS A 198 23.90 -10.62 -14.31
N ASP A 199 24.85 -9.83 -14.81
CA ASP A 199 25.95 -9.24 -14.04
C ASP A 199 25.47 -7.92 -13.41
N PRO A 200 25.31 -7.86 -12.06
CA PRO A 200 24.82 -6.67 -11.37
C PRO A 200 25.74 -5.46 -11.48
N ALA A 201 27.04 -5.65 -11.77
CA ALA A 201 27.98 -4.55 -11.92
C ALA A 201 27.79 -3.75 -13.21
N LYS A 202 27.03 -4.29 -14.17
CA LYS A 202 26.72 -3.64 -15.45
C LYS A 202 25.39 -2.92 -15.46
N PHE A 203 24.64 -2.94 -14.36
CA PHE A 203 23.34 -2.30 -14.28
C PHE A 203 23.51 -0.78 -14.33
N GLU A 204 22.75 -0.16 -15.23
CA GLU A 204 22.46 1.25 -15.12
C GLU A 204 21.33 1.50 -14.11
N TYR A 205 21.13 2.76 -13.74
CA TYR A 205 20.09 3.13 -12.79
C TYR A 205 18.68 2.72 -13.25
N ASP A 206 18.37 2.88 -14.54
CA ASP A 206 17.09 2.48 -15.11
C ASP A 206 16.91 0.96 -15.20
N ASP A 207 17.99 0.18 -15.23
CA ASP A 207 17.93 -1.30 -15.18
C ASP A 207 17.51 -1.79 -13.80
N LEU A 208 18.01 -1.13 -12.74
CA LEU A 208 17.56 -1.37 -11.37
C LEU A 208 16.07 -1.03 -11.22
N LEU A 209 15.64 0.12 -11.75
CA LEU A 209 14.23 0.50 -11.75
C LEU A 209 13.39 -0.51 -12.51
N ALA A 210 13.78 -0.91 -13.73
CA ALA A 210 13.07 -1.91 -14.51
C ALA A 210 12.94 -3.24 -13.74
N THR A 211 14.01 -3.66 -13.06
CA THR A 211 14.05 -4.86 -12.22
C THR A 211 13.10 -4.77 -11.02
N LEU A 212 12.99 -3.59 -10.37
CA LEU A 212 11.99 -3.35 -9.33
C LEU A 212 10.56 -3.42 -9.88
N HIS A 213 10.31 -2.88 -11.07
CA HIS A 213 8.98 -2.89 -11.68
C HIS A 213 8.51 -4.31 -12.01
N ILE A 214 9.34 -5.07 -12.72
CA ILE A 214 9.02 -6.47 -13.02
C ILE A 214 8.97 -7.27 -11.72
N GLY A 215 9.92 -7.06 -10.79
CA GLY A 215 10.05 -7.79 -9.53
C GLY A 215 8.87 -7.62 -8.58
N TYR A 216 8.38 -6.39 -8.42
CA TYR A 216 7.20 -6.09 -7.59
C TYR A 216 5.93 -6.77 -8.11
N LEU A 217 5.85 -7.03 -9.41
CA LEU A 217 4.68 -7.59 -10.09
C LEU A 217 4.91 -8.99 -10.67
N MET A 218 6.04 -9.63 -10.38
CA MET A 218 6.40 -10.95 -10.90
C MET A 218 5.31 -12.02 -10.73
N PRO A 219 4.48 -12.05 -9.65
CA PRO A 219 3.42 -13.02 -9.58
C PRO A 219 2.44 -12.96 -10.76
N TRP A 220 2.35 -11.85 -11.49
CA TRP A 220 1.36 -11.61 -12.54
C TRP A 220 1.90 -11.86 -13.95
N ILE A 221 3.23 -11.99 -14.11
CA ILE A 221 3.92 -11.93 -15.41
C ILE A 221 4.37 -13.32 -15.87
N THR A 222 5.05 -14.09 -15.00
CA THR A 222 5.76 -15.32 -15.37
C THR A 222 5.72 -16.38 -14.26
N TYR A 223 6.59 -17.39 -14.37
CA TYR A 223 6.75 -18.40 -13.34
C TYR A 223 7.24 -17.72 -12.04
N PRO A 224 6.69 -18.08 -10.87
CA PRO A 224 7.02 -17.50 -9.56
C PRO A 224 8.51 -17.42 -9.21
N LEU A 225 9.34 -18.23 -9.88
CA LEU A 225 10.77 -18.37 -9.60
C LEU A 225 11.62 -17.27 -10.23
N ASP A 226 11.11 -16.54 -11.23
CA ASP A 226 11.90 -15.49 -11.88
C ASP A 226 12.20 -14.33 -10.93
N ILE A 227 11.35 -14.10 -9.93
CA ILE A 227 11.64 -13.13 -8.88
C ILE A 227 12.86 -13.52 -8.05
N LEU A 228 13.10 -14.82 -7.85
CA LEU A 228 14.28 -15.33 -7.14
C LEU A 228 15.55 -15.20 -7.96
N ARG A 229 15.43 -14.99 -9.27
CA ARG A 229 16.55 -14.62 -10.14
C ARG A 229 16.83 -13.13 -10.08
N TRP A 230 15.81 -12.30 -10.25
CA TRP A 230 15.96 -10.85 -10.36
C TRP A 230 16.21 -10.15 -9.02
N TRP A 231 15.68 -10.66 -7.92
CA TRP A 231 15.86 -10.08 -6.59
C TRP A 231 17.33 -10.02 -6.16
N PRO A 232 18.12 -11.12 -6.22
CA PRO A 232 19.54 -11.05 -5.90
C PRO A 232 20.34 -10.14 -6.83
N VAL A 233 19.97 -10.08 -8.11
CA VAL A 233 20.62 -9.19 -9.09
C VAL A 233 20.35 -7.73 -8.74
N GLY A 234 19.10 -7.36 -8.49
CA GLY A 234 18.72 -5.99 -8.12
C GLY A 234 19.34 -5.52 -6.80
N CYS A 235 19.33 -6.37 -5.76
CA CYS A 235 19.99 -6.05 -4.49
C CYS A 235 21.50 -5.83 -4.65
N LYS A 236 22.19 -6.68 -5.43
CA LYS A 236 23.62 -6.51 -5.71
C LYS A 236 23.90 -5.28 -6.59
N ALA A 237 23.07 -5.02 -7.59
CA ALA A 237 23.19 -3.86 -8.47
C ALA A 237 23.09 -2.56 -7.66
N MET A 238 22.14 -2.47 -6.73
CA MET A 238 22.01 -1.32 -5.83
C MET A 238 23.28 -1.05 -5.02
N LYS A 239 24.04 -2.10 -4.61
CA LYS A 239 25.31 -1.94 -3.88
C LYS A 239 26.45 -1.45 -4.78
N HIS A 240 26.38 -1.69 -6.09
CA HIS A 240 27.34 -1.17 -7.07
C HIS A 240 27.00 0.26 -7.52
N LEU A 241 25.71 0.61 -7.50
CA LEU A 241 25.25 1.96 -7.77
C LEU A 241 25.53 2.85 -6.55
N ILE A 242 25.96 4.09 -6.82
CA ILE A 242 26.24 5.08 -5.78
C ILE A 242 25.03 6.01 -5.69
N LEU A 243 24.58 6.31 -4.47
CA LEU A 243 23.59 7.34 -4.23
C LEU A 243 24.27 8.71 -4.48
N VAL A 244 23.95 9.33 -5.61
CA VAL A 244 24.55 10.59 -6.05
C VAL A 244 23.88 11.74 -5.30
N THR A 245 24.65 12.44 -4.46
CA THR A 245 24.18 13.55 -3.62
C THR A 245 24.64 14.93 -4.12
N HIS A 246 25.64 14.98 -5.00
CA HIS A 246 26.25 16.22 -5.50
C HIS A 246 26.00 16.38 -7.01
N GLY A 247 25.77 17.62 -7.45
CA GLY A 247 25.59 17.93 -8.88
C GLY A 247 24.27 17.48 -9.50
N VAL A 248 23.36 16.94 -8.70
CA VAL A 248 22.00 16.52 -9.10
C VAL A 248 20.95 17.39 -8.44
N ASP A 249 19.79 17.55 -9.09
CA ASP A 249 18.69 18.33 -8.56
C ASP A 249 17.95 17.60 -7.42
N GLU A 250 17.09 18.34 -6.70
CA GLU A 250 16.36 17.77 -5.55
C GLU A 250 15.35 16.69 -5.92
N GLU A 251 14.85 16.70 -7.15
CA GLU A 251 13.92 15.65 -7.61
C GLU A 251 14.68 14.35 -7.88
N GLN A 252 15.85 14.41 -8.52
CA GLN A 252 16.73 13.26 -8.73
C GLN A 252 17.23 12.66 -7.41
N LYS A 253 17.58 13.49 -6.42
CA LYS A 253 17.92 12.99 -5.08
C LYS A 253 16.74 12.25 -4.45
N GLU A 254 15.53 12.76 -4.62
CA GLU A 254 14.33 12.16 -4.06
C GLU A 254 13.93 10.85 -4.76
N GLU A 255 14.06 10.77 -6.09
CA GLU A 255 13.91 9.53 -6.87
C GLU A 255 14.91 8.46 -6.40
N GLN A 256 16.17 8.84 -6.16
CA GLN A 256 17.19 7.94 -5.62
C GLN A 256 16.86 7.46 -4.20
N ARG A 257 16.51 8.35 -3.25
CA ARG A 257 16.10 7.93 -1.89
C ARG A 257 14.95 6.91 -1.93
N ARG A 258 13.95 7.16 -2.78
CA ARG A 258 12.81 6.25 -3.02
C ARG A 258 13.28 4.92 -3.60
N THR A 259 14.19 4.94 -4.57
CA THR A 259 14.74 3.72 -5.19
C THR A 259 15.45 2.84 -4.18
N TRP A 260 16.37 3.39 -3.39
CA TRP A 260 17.09 2.63 -2.37
C TRP A 260 16.12 2.03 -1.34
N LEU A 261 15.22 2.86 -0.80
CA LEU A 261 14.24 2.37 0.16
C LEU A 261 13.23 1.40 -0.46
N SER A 262 12.99 1.46 -1.78
CA SER A 262 12.20 0.45 -2.49
C SER A 262 12.91 -0.88 -2.55
N VAL A 263 14.22 -0.91 -2.83
CA VAL A 263 15.04 -2.13 -2.77
C VAL A 263 15.02 -2.70 -1.34
N TYR A 264 15.14 -1.83 -0.32
CA TYR A 264 15.01 -2.23 1.08
C TYR A 264 13.67 -2.92 1.36
N LEU A 265 12.56 -2.30 0.97
CA LEU A 265 11.21 -2.85 1.20
C LEU A 265 10.99 -4.15 0.39
N TRP A 266 11.42 -4.16 -0.87
CA TRP A 266 11.33 -5.31 -1.75
C TRP A 266 12.10 -6.50 -1.18
N ASP A 267 13.34 -6.30 -0.73
CA ASP A 267 14.17 -7.32 -0.10
C ASP A 267 13.47 -8.02 1.07
N ARG A 268 12.83 -7.24 1.96
CA ARG A 268 12.08 -7.78 3.11
C ARG A 268 10.83 -8.54 2.67
N LEU A 269 10.10 -8.02 1.68
CA LEU A 269 8.89 -8.66 1.16
C LEU A 269 9.20 -9.99 0.47
N ILE A 270 10.28 -10.06 -0.32
CA ILE A 270 10.66 -11.28 -1.04
C ILE A 270 11.25 -12.30 -0.07
N SER A 271 12.15 -11.88 0.82
CA SER A 271 12.68 -12.72 1.89
C SER A 271 11.56 -13.33 2.73
N PHE A 272 10.53 -12.54 3.03
CA PHE A 272 9.37 -13.04 3.78
C PHE A 272 8.50 -13.99 2.96
N SER A 273 8.22 -13.67 1.70
CA SER A 273 7.39 -14.52 0.84
C SER A 273 8.05 -15.88 0.57
N PHE A 274 9.32 -15.87 0.17
CA PHE A 274 10.05 -17.08 -0.19
C PHE A 274 10.82 -17.68 0.97
N ASN A 275 10.72 -17.03 2.12
CA ASN A 275 11.30 -17.50 3.34
C ASN A 275 12.84 -17.70 3.20
N GLU A 276 13.45 -16.69 2.60
CA GLU A 276 14.88 -16.55 2.34
C GLU A 276 15.48 -15.48 3.26
N LYS A 277 16.81 -15.41 3.33
CA LYS A 277 17.50 -14.37 4.12
C LYS A 277 17.45 -13.02 3.37
N PRO A 278 17.09 -11.91 4.05
CA PRO A 278 17.34 -10.56 3.55
C PRO A 278 18.81 -10.36 3.13
N MET A 279 19.01 -9.75 1.96
CA MET A 279 20.33 -9.46 1.41
C MET A 279 20.84 -8.07 1.79
N MET A 280 19.92 -7.21 2.23
CA MET A 280 20.18 -5.83 2.59
C MET A 280 20.19 -5.67 4.10
N GLU A 281 21.29 -5.21 4.66
CA GLU A 281 21.39 -4.95 6.10
C GLU A 281 20.87 -3.53 6.41
N ASP A 282 20.41 -3.29 7.64
CA ASP A 282 19.81 -1.99 8.01
C ASP A 282 20.86 -0.86 8.02
N GLU A 283 22.12 -1.20 8.31
CA GLU A 283 23.25 -0.28 8.36
C GLU A 283 23.51 0.42 7.02
N GLU A 284 23.23 -0.27 5.90
CA GLU A 284 23.39 0.24 4.54
C GLU A 284 22.43 1.41 4.22
N PHE A 285 21.42 1.65 5.06
CA PHE A 285 20.37 2.64 4.84
C PHE A 285 20.31 3.72 5.93
N THR A 286 21.10 3.59 7.00
CA THR A 286 21.07 4.43 8.22
C THR A 286 20.94 5.92 7.94
N ASP A 287 21.75 6.44 7.02
CA ASP A 287 21.87 7.86 6.72
C ASP A 287 20.86 8.37 5.67
N ILE A 288 20.09 7.47 5.05
CA ILE A 288 19.12 7.86 4.02
C ILE A 288 17.95 8.59 4.68
N ILE A 289 17.72 9.84 4.29
CA ILE A 289 16.59 10.64 4.77
C ILE A 289 15.28 10.10 4.21
N ILE A 290 14.26 9.97 5.06
CA ILE A 290 12.94 9.46 4.65
C ILE A 290 12.35 10.33 3.53
N PRO A 291 11.75 9.73 2.48
CA PRO A 291 11.13 10.46 1.36
C PRO A 291 10.09 11.49 1.83
N CYS A 292 9.92 12.54 1.04
CA CYS A 292 8.84 13.49 1.22
C CYS A 292 7.47 12.82 1.08
N ASP A 293 6.41 13.54 1.49
CA ASP A 293 5.05 13.05 1.40
C ASP A 293 4.72 12.51 -0.01
N GLU A 294 4.12 11.33 -0.04
CA GLU A 294 3.85 10.63 -1.29
C GLU A 294 2.82 11.35 -2.16
N VAL A 295 1.86 12.06 -1.55
CA VAL A 295 0.87 12.87 -2.29
C VAL A 295 1.57 14.04 -2.97
N PHE A 296 2.41 14.75 -2.22
CA PHE A 296 3.23 15.82 -2.74
C PHE A 296 4.06 15.33 -3.93
N TRP A 297 4.75 14.20 -3.77
CA TRP A 297 5.58 13.64 -4.82
C TRP A 297 4.79 13.36 -6.10
N MET A 298 3.65 12.69 -5.97
CA MET A 298 2.86 12.24 -7.12
C MET A 298 2.03 13.32 -7.78
N MET A 299 1.53 14.30 -7.04
CA MET A 299 0.50 15.25 -7.53
C MET A 299 0.95 16.71 -7.60
N SER A 300 2.04 17.08 -6.91
CA SER A 300 2.53 18.45 -6.91
C SER A 300 3.46 18.69 -8.09
N ASP A 301 3.38 19.88 -8.68
CA ASP A 301 4.38 20.40 -9.63
C ASP A 301 5.50 21.18 -8.95
N LEU A 302 5.42 21.38 -7.62
CA LEU A 302 6.42 22.11 -6.87
C LEU A 302 7.69 21.27 -6.70
N THR A 303 8.86 21.91 -6.80
CA THR A 303 10.14 21.25 -6.47
C THR A 303 10.15 20.83 -5.00
N PRO A 304 10.57 19.60 -4.66
CA PRO A 304 10.75 19.17 -3.28
C PRO A 304 11.73 20.09 -2.55
N ARG A 305 11.48 20.30 -1.26
CA ARG A 305 12.44 20.99 -0.39
C ARG A 305 13.66 20.10 -0.17
N PRO A 306 14.87 20.66 -0.08
CA PRO A 306 16.06 19.88 0.23
C PRO A 306 15.90 19.13 1.55
N ALA A 307 16.05 17.81 1.49
CA ALA A 307 15.77 16.93 2.63
C ALA A 307 16.71 17.20 3.80
N GLU A 308 17.97 17.54 3.50
CA GLU A 308 19.05 17.82 4.45
C GLU A 308 18.78 19.08 5.28
N THR A 309 17.90 19.97 4.78
CA THR A 309 17.54 21.22 5.46
C THR A 309 16.19 21.14 6.16
N ASP A 310 15.46 20.02 6.03
CA ASP A 310 14.14 19.85 6.63
C ASP A 310 14.26 19.19 8.01
N PRO A 311 14.11 19.94 9.12
CA PRO A 311 14.27 19.39 10.46
C PRO A 311 13.18 18.37 10.83
N MET A 312 12.09 18.29 10.05
CA MET A 312 11.00 17.35 10.28
C MET A 312 11.19 16.02 9.55
N ARG A 313 12.20 15.89 8.69
CA ARG A 313 12.49 14.65 7.95
C ARG A 313 13.61 13.86 8.66
N PRO A 314 13.27 12.79 9.40
CA PRO A 314 14.27 11.97 10.05
C PRO A 314 15.06 11.13 9.03
N THR A 315 16.24 10.69 9.46
CA THR A 315 16.96 9.61 8.76
C THR A 315 16.25 8.28 8.94
N PHE A 316 16.56 7.32 8.08
CA PHE A 316 16.03 5.97 8.16
C PHE A 316 16.22 5.40 9.55
N GLN A 317 17.43 5.47 10.14
CA GLN A 317 17.71 4.95 11.49
C GLN A 317 16.73 5.50 12.55
N ASN A 318 16.50 6.82 12.53
CA ASN A 318 15.67 7.52 13.51
C ASN A 318 14.16 7.47 13.21
N TYR A 319 13.76 6.87 12.08
CA TYR A 319 12.35 6.76 11.73
C TYR A 319 11.69 5.57 12.43
N HIS A 320 10.78 5.91 13.36
CA HIS A 320 9.89 4.96 14.05
C HIS A 320 8.41 5.34 13.94
N GLY A 321 8.12 6.51 13.34
CA GLY A 321 6.78 7.09 13.29
C GLY A 321 5.85 6.45 12.27
N PHE A 322 4.73 7.12 12.03
CA PHE A 322 3.78 6.81 10.98
C PHE A 322 3.56 8.04 10.13
N SER A 323 3.69 7.91 8.81
CA SER A 323 3.28 8.93 7.83
C SER A 323 2.50 8.30 6.68
N PRO A 324 1.65 9.07 5.98
CA PRO A 324 0.94 8.56 4.80
C PRO A 324 1.89 8.04 3.72
N GLY A 325 1.42 7.08 2.92
CA GLY A 325 2.17 6.47 1.83
C GLY A 325 3.04 5.27 2.21
N ILE A 326 3.48 4.51 1.21
CA ILE A 326 4.12 3.19 1.40
C ILE A 326 5.35 3.22 2.31
N TYR A 327 6.23 4.21 2.15
CA TYR A 327 7.43 4.32 2.98
C TYR A 327 7.08 4.65 4.42
N GLY A 328 6.15 5.58 4.62
CA GLY A 328 5.75 6.02 5.95
C GLY A 328 5.04 4.94 6.76
N LEU A 329 4.22 4.14 6.09
CA LEU A 329 3.48 3.07 6.74
C LEU A 329 4.34 1.80 6.94
N PHE A 330 5.17 1.44 5.95
CA PHE A 330 5.77 0.10 5.89
C PHE A 330 7.24 0.04 6.30
N LEU A 331 8.02 1.12 6.22
CA LEU A 331 9.44 1.08 6.66
C LEU A 331 9.63 0.63 8.11
N PRO A 332 8.85 1.12 9.10
CA PRO A 332 8.99 0.65 10.49
C PRO A 332 8.69 -0.84 10.62
N LEU A 333 7.71 -1.34 9.86
CA LEU A 333 7.32 -2.74 9.83
C LEU A 333 8.38 -3.61 9.14
N ALA A 334 9.00 -3.11 8.08
CA ALA A 334 10.09 -3.78 7.38
C ALA A 334 11.36 -3.91 8.25
N LYS A 335 11.68 -2.90 9.08
CA LYS A 335 12.73 -3.01 10.11
C LYS A 335 12.45 -4.12 11.12
N ILE A 336 11.22 -4.16 11.64
CA ILE A 336 10.80 -5.22 12.58
C ILE A 336 10.93 -6.59 11.91
N LEU A 337 10.52 -6.70 10.65
CA LEU A 337 10.63 -7.92 9.87
C LEU A 337 12.10 -8.36 9.69
N GLY A 338 13.02 -7.42 9.42
CA GLY A 338 14.47 -7.69 9.39
C GLY A 338 15.00 -8.25 10.71
N LEU A 339 14.59 -7.67 11.85
CA LEU A 339 14.99 -8.17 13.17
C LEU A 339 14.41 -9.56 13.47
N ILE A 340 13.19 -9.86 13.03
CA ILE A 340 12.61 -11.21 13.15
C ILE A 340 13.45 -12.24 12.37
N PHE A 341 13.96 -11.88 11.18
CA PHE A 341 14.90 -12.74 10.46
C PHE A 341 16.23 -12.92 11.20
N ASN A 342 16.74 -11.88 11.84
CA ASN A 342 17.96 -11.97 12.66
C ASN A 342 17.75 -12.87 13.89
N TYR A 343 16.62 -12.74 14.59
CA TYR A 343 16.26 -13.62 15.69
C TYR A 343 16.11 -15.07 15.25
N LYS A 344 15.55 -15.31 14.07
CA LYS A 344 15.42 -16.65 13.52
C LYS A 344 16.77 -17.34 13.32
N ARG A 345 17.78 -16.60 12.88
CA ARG A 345 19.15 -17.11 12.67
C ARG A 345 19.84 -17.46 13.99
N ASP A 346 19.56 -16.68 15.03
CA ASP A 346 20.12 -16.87 16.37
C ASP A 346 19.00 -16.81 17.40
N SER A 347 18.24 -17.91 17.50
CA SER A 347 17.06 -18.01 18.36
C SER A 347 17.37 -17.91 19.85
N ASN A 348 18.66 -18.00 20.21
CA ASN A 348 19.16 -17.82 21.57
C ASN A 348 19.32 -16.34 21.95
N ASN A 349 19.36 -15.44 20.96
CA ASN A 349 19.52 -14.01 21.18
C ASN A 349 18.21 -13.35 21.61
N LYS A 350 17.92 -13.44 22.92
CA LYS A 350 16.72 -12.87 23.54
C LYS A 350 16.65 -11.33 23.41
N ASP A 351 17.79 -10.66 23.32
CA ASP A 351 17.86 -9.20 23.18
C ASP A 351 17.23 -8.73 21.86
N VAL A 352 17.43 -9.48 20.77
CA VAL A 352 16.79 -9.20 19.48
C VAL A 352 15.27 -9.36 19.58
N LEU A 353 14.78 -10.40 20.26
CA LEU A 353 13.35 -10.60 20.46
C LEU A 353 12.72 -9.51 21.33
N GLU A 354 13.41 -9.08 22.39
CA GLU A 354 12.99 -7.94 23.21
C GLU A 354 12.88 -6.67 22.35
N ARG A 355 13.89 -6.40 21.52
CA ARG A 355 13.88 -5.26 20.59
C ARG A 355 12.72 -5.30 19.60
N VAL A 356 12.40 -6.48 19.05
CA VAL A 356 11.22 -6.69 18.20
C VAL A 356 9.94 -6.31 18.94
N ASN A 357 9.80 -6.76 20.19
CA ASN A 357 8.62 -6.47 21.01
C ASN A 357 8.50 -4.97 21.34
N GLU A 358 9.61 -4.30 21.64
CA GLU A 358 9.64 -2.85 21.85
C GLU A 358 9.17 -2.08 20.61
N LEU A 359 9.72 -2.42 19.44
CA LEU A 359 9.40 -1.73 18.20
C LEU A 359 7.97 -1.98 17.74
N LEU A 360 7.43 -3.20 17.93
CA LEU A 360 6.01 -3.47 17.69
C LEU A 360 5.10 -2.65 18.61
N LYS A 361 5.42 -2.60 19.91
CA LYS A 361 4.67 -1.76 20.86
C LYS A 361 4.72 -0.29 20.48
N LEU A 362 5.91 0.21 20.12
CA LEU A 362 6.13 1.59 19.68
C LEU A 362 5.30 1.88 18.42
N HIS A 363 5.40 1.05 17.39
CA HIS A 363 4.64 1.20 16.15
C HIS A 363 3.12 1.23 16.39
N ASN A 364 2.62 0.30 17.21
CA ASN A 364 1.21 0.27 17.60
C ASN A 364 0.77 1.54 18.35
N SER A 365 1.64 2.12 19.18
CA SER A 365 1.37 3.39 19.85
C SER A 365 1.28 4.58 18.87
N HIS A 366 2.10 4.59 17.83
CA HIS A 366 2.04 5.58 16.76
C HIS A 366 0.74 5.46 15.96
N ILE A 367 0.36 4.23 15.58
CA ILE A 367 -0.93 3.96 14.91
C ILE A 367 -2.09 4.48 15.76
N GLN A 368 -2.13 4.14 17.06
CA GLN A 368 -3.21 4.59 17.95
C GLN A 368 -3.26 6.12 18.08
N SER A 369 -2.11 6.78 18.12
CA SER A 369 -2.01 8.24 18.17
C SER A 369 -2.51 8.87 16.88
N ALA A 370 -2.13 8.31 15.74
CA ALA A 370 -2.60 8.71 14.41
C ALA A 370 -4.12 8.52 14.25
N GLU A 371 -4.69 7.43 14.78
CA GLU A 371 -6.14 7.22 14.78
C GLU A 371 -6.90 8.25 15.61
N LYS A 372 -6.40 8.56 16.82
CA LYS A 372 -7.00 9.61 17.67
C LYS A 372 -6.97 10.95 16.97
N PHE A 373 -5.85 11.27 16.30
CA PHE A 373 -5.71 12.47 15.49
C PHE A 373 -6.75 12.50 14.35
N ALA A 374 -6.93 11.40 13.60
CA ALA A 374 -7.87 11.31 12.49
C ALA A 374 -9.35 11.42 12.89
N ARG A 375 -9.69 11.14 14.16
CA ARG A 375 -11.05 11.33 14.71
C ARG A 375 -11.32 12.76 15.16
N GLY A 376 -10.28 13.52 15.52
CA GLY A 376 -10.39 14.85 16.11
C GLY A 376 -10.39 16.04 15.13
N LYS A 377 -10.16 15.81 13.83
CA LYS A 377 -10.05 16.88 12.83
C LYS A 377 -11.38 17.16 12.13
N THR A 378 -11.85 18.40 12.20
CA THR A 378 -13.12 18.88 11.59
C THR A 378 -12.92 19.90 10.46
N GLY A 379 -11.71 20.05 9.93
CA GLY A 379 -11.39 21.04 8.88
C GLY A 379 -10.49 20.56 7.74
N ILE A 380 -10.12 19.28 7.71
CA ILE A 380 -9.40 18.68 6.58
C ILE A 380 -10.48 18.11 5.62
N PRO A 381 -10.33 18.22 4.28
CA PRO A 381 -11.28 17.61 3.37
C PRO A 381 -11.41 16.11 3.62
N ASP A 382 -12.65 15.60 3.62
CA ASP A 382 -12.95 14.20 3.98
C ASP A 382 -12.12 13.20 3.18
N SER A 383 -11.81 13.49 1.90
CA SER A 383 -10.97 12.65 1.03
C SER A 383 -9.55 12.41 1.56
N HIS A 384 -8.90 13.41 2.15
CA HIS A 384 -7.56 13.26 2.72
C HIS A 384 -7.60 12.45 4.01
N ILE A 385 -8.62 12.67 4.84
CA ILE A 385 -8.80 11.91 6.08
C ILE A 385 -9.12 10.44 5.76
N GLU A 386 -9.98 10.18 4.78
CA GLU A 386 -10.29 8.83 4.31
C GLU A 386 -9.04 8.11 3.79
N ARG A 387 -8.20 8.80 3.01
CA ARG A 387 -6.91 8.23 2.57
C ARG A 387 -6.02 7.88 3.74
N PHE A 388 -5.82 8.80 4.68
CA PHE A 388 -5.00 8.56 5.86
C PHE A 388 -5.51 7.38 6.69
N ARG A 389 -6.83 7.28 6.87
CA ARG A 389 -7.48 6.15 7.56
C ARG A 389 -7.26 4.83 6.83
N ARG A 390 -7.24 4.83 5.50
CA ARG A 390 -6.91 3.64 4.72
C ARG A 390 -5.46 3.20 4.93
N ASP A 391 -4.49 4.10 4.86
CA ASP A 391 -3.08 3.78 5.13
C ASP A 391 -2.90 3.22 6.56
N LEU A 392 -3.65 3.75 7.54
CA LEU A 392 -3.69 3.21 8.90
C LEU A 392 -4.22 1.78 8.96
N LEU A 393 -5.28 1.46 8.22
CA LEU A 393 -5.83 0.10 8.17
C LEU A 393 -4.86 -0.89 7.51
N TYR A 394 -4.16 -0.49 6.44
CA TYR A 394 -3.10 -1.29 5.85
C TYR A 394 -1.97 -1.56 6.87
N ALA A 395 -1.45 -0.51 7.52
CA ALA A 395 -0.39 -0.64 8.52
C ALA A 395 -0.81 -1.55 9.69
N LYS A 396 -2.05 -1.40 10.19
CA LYS A 396 -2.61 -2.27 11.23
C LYS A 396 -2.67 -3.73 10.82
N PHE A 397 -3.20 -4.02 9.64
CA PHE A 397 -3.31 -5.38 9.15
C PHE A 397 -1.93 -6.04 9.05
N ILE A 398 -0.96 -5.32 8.48
CA ILE A 398 0.42 -5.81 8.34
C ILE A 398 1.08 -5.97 9.71
N SER A 399 0.93 -5.01 10.62
CA SER A 399 1.49 -5.08 11.98
C SER A 399 0.98 -6.30 12.75
N LEU A 400 -0.34 -6.56 12.69
CA LEU A 400 -0.95 -7.74 13.31
C LEU A 400 -0.46 -9.03 12.66
N SER A 401 -0.25 -9.02 11.34
CA SER A 401 0.30 -10.16 10.61
C SER A 401 1.73 -10.46 11.07
N ILE A 402 2.58 -9.43 11.21
CA ILE A 402 3.95 -9.57 11.72
C ILE A 402 3.95 -10.06 13.17
N GLU A 403 3.08 -9.52 14.02
CA GLU A 403 2.96 -9.94 15.42
C GLU A 403 2.54 -11.41 15.53
N PHE A 404 1.55 -11.83 14.74
CA PHE A 404 1.12 -13.22 14.63
C PHE A 404 2.30 -14.11 14.26
N MET A 405 3.02 -13.78 13.18
CA MET A 405 4.12 -14.59 12.67
C MET A 405 5.32 -14.67 13.62
N LYS A 406 5.66 -13.55 14.27
CA LYS A 406 6.69 -13.51 15.32
C LYS A 406 6.39 -14.54 16.41
N GLN A 407 5.14 -14.62 16.87
CA GLN A 407 4.75 -15.56 17.92
C GLN A 407 5.00 -17.01 17.50
N PHE A 408 4.65 -17.40 16.26
CA PHE A 408 4.98 -18.74 15.75
C PHE A 408 6.47 -19.05 15.73
N ILE A 409 7.28 -18.09 15.28
CA ILE A 409 8.74 -18.27 15.17
C ILE A 409 9.33 -18.54 16.56
N VAL A 410 8.86 -17.81 17.58
CA VAL A 410 9.29 -17.98 18.97
C VAL A 410 8.86 -19.35 19.52
N ASP A 411 7.58 -19.71 19.34
CA ASP A 411 7.02 -20.94 19.91
C ASP A 411 7.65 -22.22 19.31
N HIS A 412 8.18 -22.14 18.10
CA HIS A 412 8.82 -23.26 17.40
C HIS A 412 10.36 -23.17 17.43
N GLY A 413 10.93 -22.41 18.37
CA GLY A 413 12.37 -22.36 18.64
C GLY A 413 13.22 -21.90 17.45
N GLY A 414 12.71 -21.00 16.61
CA GLY A 414 13.42 -20.46 15.43
C GLY A 414 13.61 -21.43 14.26
N ASN A 415 13.51 -22.75 14.49
CA ASN A 415 13.87 -23.80 13.53
C ASN A 415 12.80 -24.13 12.49
N SER A 416 11.57 -23.64 12.66
CA SER A 416 10.46 -24.02 11.79
C SER A 416 10.14 -22.94 10.78
N TYR A 417 10.58 -23.17 9.54
CA TYR A 417 9.99 -22.62 8.32
C TYR A 417 8.63 -23.21 7.99
N THR A 418 8.19 -24.24 8.73
CA THR A 418 6.85 -24.78 8.60
C THR A 418 5.86 -23.73 9.06
N ILE A 419 5.29 -23.06 8.07
CA ILE A 419 4.16 -22.18 8.30
C ILE A 419 3.06 -23.01 8.96
N ILE A 420 2.71 -22.59 10.18
CA ILE A 420 1.44 -22.82 10.89
C ILE A 420 1.00 -24.29 10.86
N CYS A 421 1.92 -25.25 11.00
CA CYS A 421 1.53 -26.66 10.89
C CYS A 421 0.72 -27.16 12.08
N ASN A 422 0.92 -26.55 13.26
CA ASN A 422 0.20 -26.87 14.49
C ASN A 422 -0.33 -25.57 15.09
N PHE A 423 -1.60 -25.27 14.85
CA PHE A 423 -2.29 -24.18 15.53
C PHE A 423 -3.31 -24.75 16.48
N ASP A 424 -3.22 -24.39 17.77
CA ASP A 424 -4.28 -24.66 18.71
C ASP A 424 -5.43 -23.68 18.46
N SER A 425 -6.60 -24.25 18.18
CA SER A 425 -7.80 -23.51 17.86
C SER A 425 -8.50 -22.92 19.09
N ASP A 426 -7.89 -22.95 20.29
CA ASP A 426 -8.46 -22.32 21.47
C ASP A 426 -8.68 -20.80 21.26
N ILE A 427 -9.90 -20.36 21.57
CA ILE A 427 -10.31 -18.96 21.54
C ILE A 427 -9.56 -18.14 22.59
N HIS A 428 -9.04 -18.79 23.62
CA HIS A 428 -8.26 -18.18 24.69
C HIS A 428 -6.78 -17.99 24.36
N HIS A 429 -6.27 -18.61 23.29
CA HIS A 429 -4.91 -18.41 22.81
C HIS A 429 -4.71 -16.98 22.25
N HIS A 430 -3.53 -16.41 22.48
CA HIS A 430 -3.22 -15.04 22.11
C HIS A 430 -3.20 -14.85 20.59
N GLU A 431 -2.69 -15.85 19.90
CA GLU A 431 -2.52 -15.96 18.47
C GLU A 431 -3.88 -15.94 17.77
N TYR A 432 -4.88 -16.66 18.32
CA TYR A 432 -6.24 -16.65 17.81
C TYR A 432 -6.88 -15.25 17.90
N ARG A 433 -6.61 -14.51 18.99
CA ARG A 433 -7.10 -13.13 19.13
C ARG A 433 -6.46 -12.19 18.10
N ILE A 434 -5.15 -12.30 17.87
CA ILE A 434 -4.44 -11.50 16.85
C ILE A 434 -5.03 -11.80 15.47
N LEU A 435 -5.25 -13.08 15.16
CA LEU A 435 -5.81 -13.53 13.89
C LEU A 435 -7.21 -12.96 13.63
N VAL A 436 -8.10 -13.08 14.61
CA VAL A 436 -9.45 -12.48 14.54
C VAL A 436 -9.36 -10.98 14.30
N HIS A 437 -8.50 -10.28 15.04
CA HIS A 437 -8.36 -8.84 14.92
C HIS A 437 -7.82 -8.42 13.55
N ALA A 438 -6.85 -9.16 12.99
CA ALA A 438 -6.33 -8.93 11.64
C ALA A 438 -7.47 -9.02 10.60
N VAL A 439 -8.33 -10.03 10.70
CA VAL A 439 -9.47 -10.19 9.78
C VAL A 439 -10.54 -9.11 9.97
N GLU A 440 -10.79 -8.65 11.20
CA GLU A 440 -11.68 -7.51 11.46
C GLU A 440 -11.17 -6.20 10.86
N VAL A 441 -9.85 -5.97 10.92
CA VAL A 441 -9.19 -4.83 10.25
C VAL A 441 -9.31 -4.98 8.73
N LEU A 442 -9.13 -6.19 8.20
CA LEU A 442 -9.27 -6.47 6.78
C LEU A 442 -10.70 -6.20 6.27
N GLU A 443 -11.73 -6.55 7.05
CA GLU A 443 -13.12 -6.26 6.71
C GLU A 443 -13.39 -4.74 6.66
N GLN A 444 -12.80 -3.96 7.57
CA GLN A 444 -12.85 -2.50 7.53
C GLN A 444 -12.15 -1.96 6.29
N LEU A 445 -11.01 -2.55 5.92
CA LEU A 445 -10.26 -2.17 4.73
C LEU A 445 -11.08 -2.41 3.45
N ILE A 446 -11.73 -3.57 3.29
CA ILE A 446 -12.61 -3.86 2.13
C ILE A 446 -13.77 -2.86 2.04
N LYS A 447 -14.31 -2.39 3.17
CA LYS A 447 -15.39 -1.39 3.16
C LYS A 447 -14.90 -0.03 2.66
N MET A 448 -13.63 0.30 2.87
CA MET A 448 -13.02 1.58 2.46
C MET A 448 -12.35 1.51 1.08
N ASP A 449 -11.79 0.36 0.71
CA ASP A 449 -11.07 0.09 -0.53
C ASP A 449 -11.56 -1.25 -1.12
N PRO A 450 -12.76 -1.28 -1.74
CA PRO A 450 -13.37 -2.52 -2.21
C PRO A 450 -12.57 -3.23 -3.31
N GLU A 451 -11.72 -2.50 -4.02
CA GLU A 451 -10.91 -2.99 -5.14
C GLU A 451 -9.44 -3.20 -4.74
N MET A 452 -9.07 -2.87 -3.50
CA MET A 452 -7.72 -3.06 -2.92
C MET A 452 -6.58 -2.50 -3.79
N ARG A 453 -6.74 -1.30 -4.34
CA ARG A 453 -5.84 -0.78 -5.39
C ARG A 453 -4.50 -0.24 -4.87
N TRP A 454 -4.38 0.12 -3.60
CA TRP A 454 -3.23 0.88 -3.08
C TRP A 454 -1.96 0.08 -2.92
N TYR A 455 -2.01 -1.01 -2.16
CA TYR A 455 -0.84 -1.84 -1.92
C TYR A 455 -1.19 -3.32 -2.11
N PRO A 456 -1.78 -3.70 -3.26
CA PRO A 456 -2.29 -5.06 -3.46
C PRO A 456 -1.19 -6.10 -3.28
N TYR A 457 0.02 -5.83 -3.78
CA TYR A 457 1.14 -6.75 -3.64
C TYR A 457 1.63 -6.85 -2.18
N THR A 458 1.89 -5.73 -1.52
CA THR A 458 2.29 -5.73 -0.10
C THR A 458 1.24 -6.46 0.75
N LEU A 459 -0.06 -6.17 0.53
CA LEU A 459 -1.16 -6.81 1.22
C LEU A 459 -1.24 -8.31 0.92
N SER A 460 -1.05 -8.72 -0.33
CA SER A 460 -1.15 -10.11 -0.80
C SER A 460 -0.24 -11.07 -0.02
N ILE A 461 0.96 -10.60 0.30
CA ILE A 461 2.00 -11.36 0.99
C ILE A 461 1.53 -11.72 2.41
N PHE A 462 1.04 -10.72 3.15
CA PHE A 462 0.54 -10.93 4.52
C PHE A 462 -0.81 -11.64 4.52
N LEU A 463 -1.67 -11.37 3.53
CA LEU A 463 -2.95 -12.05 3.35
C LEU A 463 -2.77 -13.55 3.11
N PHE A 464 -1.76 -13.94 2.32
CA PHE A 464 -1.45 -15.34 2.12
C PHE A 464 -1.02 -16.03 3.43
N ALA A 465 -0.14 -15.41 4.21
CA ALA A 465 0.33 -15.94 5.49
C ALA A 465 -0.83 -16.16 6.48
N ILE A 466 -1.69 -15.14 6.64
CA ILE A 466 -2.89 -15.19 7.49
C ILE A 466 -3.94 -16.18 6.95
N GLY A 467 -4.17 -16.18 5.63
CA GLY A 467 -5.15 -17.05 4.99
C GLY A 467 -4.80 -18.53 5.15
N TYR A 468 -3.53 -18.88 4.98
CA TYR A 468 -3.05 -20.23 5.20
C TYR A 468 -3.22 -20.67 6.66
N ALA A 469 -3.00 -19.76 7.62
CA ALA A 469 -3.29 -20.00 9.03
C ALA A 469 -4.72 -20.48 9.27
N VAL A 470 -5.68 -19.70 8.79
CA VAL A 470 -7.10 -19.98 8.98
C VAL A 470 -7.51 -21.28 8.31
N PHE A 471 -6.96 -21.59 7.13
CA PHE A 471 -7.24 -22.85 6.44
C PHE A 471 -6.78 -24.08 7.24
N LEU A 472 -5.62 -24.01 7.89
CA LEU A 472 -5.13 -25.10 8.74
C LEU A 472 -6.02 -25.30 9.97
N ILE A 473 -6.50 -24.21 10.58
CA ILE A 473 -7.45 -24.28 11.70
C ILE A 473 -8.71 -25.03 11.29
N LEU A 474 -9.26 -24.73 10.11
CA LEU A 474 -10.42 -25.43 9.58
C LEU A 474 -10.14 -26.93 9.39
N ASN A 475 -9.02 -27.27 8.73
CA ASN A 475 -8.67 -28.65 8.39
C ASN A 475 -8.40 -29.52 9.64
N ASN A 476 -7.90 -28.93 10.73
CA ASN A 476 -7.71 -29.64 12.00
C ASN A 476 -9.04 -29.82 12.75
N MET A 477 -9.95 -28.84 12.67
CA MET A 477 -11.27 -28.94 13.31
C MET A 477 -12.21 -29.97 12.68
N GLU A 478 -12.16 -30.18 11.37
CA GLU A 478 -12.93 -31.25 10.70
C GLU A 478 -12.56 -32.64 11.24
N LYS A 479 -11.40 -32.78 11.87
CA LYS A 479 -10.90 -34.05 12.43
C LYS A 479 -11.18 -34.23 13.92
N GLU A 480 -11.30 -33.14 14.69
CA GLU A 480 -11.26 -33.21 16.16
C GLU A 480 -12.57 -32.80 16.87
N ASP A 481 -13.44 -31.95 16.28
CA ASP A 481 -14.56 -31.44 17.09
C ASP A 481 -15.78 -30.92 16.30
N ALA A 482 -16.76 -31.80 16.08
CA ALA A 482 -18.05 -31.47 15.45
C ALA A 482 -19.05 -30.77 16.40
N THR A 483 -18.72 -30.60 17.69
CA THR A 483 -19.71 -30.23 18.72
C THR A 483 -19.81 -28.72 19.01
N ASN A 484 -18.84 -27.91 18.58
CA ASN A 484 -18.77 -26.47 18.92
C ASN A 484 -19.25 -25.54 17.78
N THR A 485 -20.57 -25.50 17.56
CA THR A 485 -21.23 -24.71 16.51
C THR A 485 -20.86 -23.22 16.52
N LYS A 486 -20.60 -22.63 17.69
CA LYS A 486 -20.25 -21.20 17.83
C LYS A 486 -18.83 -20.91 17.31
N LYS A 487 -17.87 -21.78 17.63
CA LYS A 487 -16.49 -21.71 17.13
C LYS A 487 -16.44 -21.89 15.61
N ILE A 488 -17.19 -22.89 15.09
CA ILE A 488 -17.34 -23.13 13.65
C ILE A 488 -17.91 -21.90 12.94
N ASN A 489 -18.96 -21.27 13.47
CA ASN A 489 -19.58 -20.09 12.83
C ASN A 489 -18.65 -18.88 12.83
N LYS A 490 -17.87 -18.65 13.90
CA LYS A 490 -16.88 -17.56 13.94
C LYS A 490 -15.76 -17.80 12.93
N LEU A 491 -15.26 -19.02 12.80
CA LEU A 491 -14.24 -19.36 11.79
C LEU A 491 -14.77 -19.25 10.37
N LYS A 492 -15.99 -19.71 10.09
CA LYS A 492 -16.66 -19.51 8.79
C LYS A 492 -16.72 -18.03 8.40
N TYR A 493 -16.99 -17.15 9.37
CA TYR A 493 -16.94 -15.71 9.14
C TYR A 493 -15.53 -15.24 8.76
N LEU A 494 -14.49 -15.65 9.51
CA LEU A 494 -13.11 -15.27 9.22
C LEU A 494 -12.69 -15.72 7.80
N VAL A 495 -12.98 -16.97 7.47
CA VAL A 495 -12.71 -17.57 6.16
C VAL A 495 -13.40 -16.81 5.06
N LYS A 496 -14.67 -16.43 5.25
CA LYS A 496 -15.43 -15.68 4.24
C LYS A 496 -14.80 -14.33 3.94
N VAL A 497 -14.35 -13.59 4.96
CA VAL A 497 -13.68 -12.30 4.76
C VAL A 497 -12.34 -12.50 4.05
N LEU A 498 -11.54 -13.48 4.47
CA LEU A 498 -10.26 -13.79 3.87
C LEU A 498 -10.40 -14.23 2.41
N VAL A 499 -11.25 -15.20 2.12
CA VAL A 499 -11.51 -15.68 0.75
C VAL A 499 -11.97 -14.54 -0.13
N ARG A 500 -12.92 -13.70 0.32
CA ARG A 500 -13.35 -12.52 -0.45
C ARG A 500 -12.20 -11.56 -0.73
N THR A 501 -11.31 -11.33 0.24
CA THR A 501 -10.15 -10.45 0.04
C THR A 501 -9.14 -11.08 -0.90
N MET A 502 -8.90 -12.39 -0.76
CA MET A 502 -8.06 -13.18 -1.66
C MET A 502 -8.68 -13.21 -3.05
N GLU A 503 -10.00 -13.15 -3.20
CA GLU A 503 -10.61 -13.04 -4.52
C GLU A 503 -10.26 -11.69 -5.16
N ILE A 504 -10.38 -10.59 -4.41
CA ILE A 504 -10.06 -9.25 -4.90
C ILE A 504 -8.57 -9.10 -5.24
N VAL A 505 -7.68 -9.61 -4.37
CA VAL A 505 -6.23 -9.35 -4.42
C VAL A 505 -5.45 -10.50 -5.07
N LEU A 506 -5.90 -11.75 -4.88
CA LEU A 506 -5.19 -12.99 -5.24
C LEU A 506 -5.78 -13.80 -6.42
N ILE A 507 -7.01 -13.53 -6.91
CA ILE A 507 -7.51 -14.13 -8.19
C ILE A 507 -6.48 -14.10 -9.33
N PRO A 508 -5.65 -13.05 -9.47
CA PRO A 508 -4.69 -12.99 -10.57
C PRO A 508 -3.31 -13.60 -10.27
N PHE A 509 -3.13 -14.26 -9.11
CA PHE A 509 -1.92 -15.05 -8.86
C PHE A 509 -2.04 -16.42 -9.56
N PRO A 510 -1.08 -16.81 -10.40
CA PRO A 510 -1.04 -18.13 -11.01
C PRO A 510 -1.13 -19.21 -9.93
N ALA A 511 -1.94 -20.24 -10.17
CA ALA A 511 -2.04 -21.39 -9.25
C ALA A 511 -0.66 -22.00 -8.91
N VAL A 512 0.30 -21.88 -9.84
CA VAL A 512 1.70 -22.27 -9.66
C VAL A 512 2.42 -21.42 -8.60
N PHE A 513 2.16 -20.10 -8.51
CA PHE A 513 2.67 -19.24 -7.43
C PHE A 513 2.19 -19.72 -6.08
N LEU A 514 0.87 -19.87 -5.93
CA LEU A 514 0.25 -20.31 -4.69
C LEU A 514 0.75 -21.71 -4.30
N LYS A 515 0.93 -22.62 -5.27
CA LYS A 515 1.50 -23.96 -5.04
C LYS A 515 2.98 -23.92 -4.64
N THR A 516 3.79 -23.07 -5.28
CA THR A 516 5.22 -22.93 -5.00
C THR A 516 5.44 -22.32 -3.63
N LEU A 517 4.73 -21.22 -3.34
CA LEU A 517 4.69 -20.59 -2.04
C LEU A 517 4.28 -21.62 -0.98
N ARG A 518 3.15 -22.31 -1.15
CA ARG A 518 2.72 -23.40 -0.25
C ARG A 518 3.81 -24.46 -0.05
N ASN A 519 4.48 -24.90 -1.10
CA ASN A 519 5.52 -25.93 -1.00
C ASN A 519 6.73 -25.43 -0.21
N ILE A 520 7.21 -24.22 -0.47
CA ILE A 520 8.35 -23.60 0.23
C ILE A 520 8.03 -23.47 1.73
N LEU A 521 6.84 -22.97 2.03
CA LEU A 521 6.34 -22.83 3.40
C LEU A 521 6.13 -24.18 4.11
N ASN A 522 6.08 -25.28 3.37
CA ASN A 522 6.02 -26.65 3.90
C ASN A 522 7.38 -27.38 3.89
N ARG A 523 8.41 -26.86 3.21
CA ARG A 523 9.74 -27.50 3.11
C ARG A 523 10.47 -27.58 4.45
N GLY A 524 10.05 -26.82 5.46
CA GLY A 524 10.53 -26.94 6.85
C GLY A 524 10.23 -28.27 7.55
N LYS A 525 9.49 -29.22 6.95
CA LYS A 525 9.23 -30.56 7.53
C LYS A 525 10.32 -31.60 7.27
N LYS A 526 11.31 -31.31 6.43
CA LYS A 526 12.31 -32.30 6.00
C LYS A 526 13.72 -31.86 6.38
N HIS A 527 13.98 -31.60 7.65
CA HIS A 527 15.31 -31.74 8.25
C HIS A 527 15.17 -32.14 9.71
#